data_AF-A0A7S7RUX0-F1
#
_entry.id   AF-A0A7S7RUX0-F1
#
_cell.length_a   1.000
_cell.length_b   1.000
_cell.length_c   1.000
_cell.angle_alpha   90.00
_cell.angle_beta   90.00
_cell.angle_gamma   90.00
#
_symmetry.space_group_name_H-M   'P 1'
#
loop_
_entity.id
_entity.type
_entity.pdbx_description
1 polymer ?
#
loop_
_entity_poly.entity_id
_entity_poly.type
_entity_poly.pdbx_seq_one_letter_code
_entity_poly.pdbx_strand_id
1 'polypeptide(L)'
;MDKKDDKTVAMGSSPDAASRPSEDPDATQLYANEPKPAELSTEDAQRVDPNAAQVADAAPTRIAVPSDDLPTVVGPLQGDVAPAEAPDGLDALDDPYYSPVVPEDLTAPHSPVSIPSPVQSLPERKHRLPRWAVALIIVALLAAAGGVAYYAYDQEIWGGRTIPSVIGMSEDKATQALEARGFSVSVEYQAADDGFDVVLSCSPDSGTRVDPSAGVTIVVSAQRTIPSVVGMDVSAARQALLDAGVGTIHLTYHNSDQAEGTVLSVDPDEGAAFTSSDTVTLTVARAYTVPDLGGMSLADAQAALEDEGLTASVTYVDSTAEKNTVVGTSPAAGERLSSGATVELKVSSPYPSQPWGLLEYFEATPQELSSYLSDQKFSLLYGELYAAGGNAHAAYQNAAGDVLQISDDPESGSYAGGSQADILAKGAPLGGVRYAFSTDSLPEGAASESAEGVRTVMSACGLSNLVDTCTQDDVALPEGVERDSGHVHFICGHGQQDGYTWAVAIGGRDEATKVVALVVPTEHFSGLDLSAYGQSVCDYVAYVNLYEE
;
A
#
# COMPACT_ATOMS: atom_id res chain seq x y z
N MET A 1 66.25 32.75 -5.47
CA MET A 1 65.82 34.15 -5.64
C MET A 1 64.31 34.15 -5.44
N ASP A 2 63.77 34.25 -4.21
CA ASP A 2 63.91 35.33 -3.18
C ASP A 2 63.10 36.57 -3.57
N LYS A 3 62.16 37.11 -2.76
CA LYS A 3 61.62 36.83 -1.40
C LYS A 3 60.09 37.15 -1.42
N LYS A 4 59.18 36.66 -0.56
CA LYS A 4 59.14 36.21 0.86
C LYS A 4 58.87 37.33 1.90
N ASP A 5 58.14 36.96 2.96
CA ASP A 5 57.85 37.68 4.23
C ASP A 5 56.67 38.71 4.17
N ASP A 6 55.75 38.84 5.14
CA ASP A 6 55.52 38.10 6.41
C ASP A 6 54.02 38.04 6.88
N LYS A 7 53.80 37.30 7.99
CA LYS A 7 52.69 37.14 8.98
C LYS A 7 51.64 38.28 9.16
N THR A 8 50.45 38.06 9.78
CA THR A 8 50.26 37.58 11.18
C THR A 8 48.85 37.03 11.50
N VAL A 9 48.70 36.38 12.67
CA VAL A 9 47.51 35.64 13.15
C VAL A 9 47.00 36.18 14.51
N ALA A 10 45.68 36.22 14.69
CA ALA A 10 44.94 36.16 15.96
C ALA A 10 43.57 35.50 15.65
N MET A 11 42.98 34.53 16.36
CA MET A 11 42.85 34.20 17.80
C MET A 11 42.10 35.24 18.64
N GLY A 12 40.96 34.84 19.23
CA GLY A 12 40.50 35.41 20.51
C GLY A 12 39.01 35.70 20.70
N SER A 13 38.27 34.67 21.15
CA SER A 13 37.20 34.75 22.16
C SER A 13 35.84 35.44 21.88
N SER A 14 34.78 34.73 22.29
CA SER A 14 33.44 35.23 22.62
C SER A 14 33.47 36.10 23.90
N PRO A 15 32.39 36.86 24.21
CA PRO A 15 31.62 36.47 25.38
C PRO A 15 30.10 36.41 25.21
N ASP A 16 29.49 35.60 26.08
CA ASP A 16 28.06 35.33 26.27
C ASP A 16 27.32 36.48 26.99
N ALA A 17 26.03 36.68 26.67
CA ALA A 17 25.11 37.57 27.37
C ALA A 17 23.65 37.16 27.10
N ALA A 18 22.99 36.58 28.11
CA ALA A 18 21.67 35.97 27.96
C ALA A 18 20.48 36.94 27.99
N SER A 19 19.42 36.59 27.24
CA SER A 19 18.04 37.06 27.44
C SER A 19 17.10 35.86 27.54
N ARG A 20 16.24 35.84 28.57
CA ARG A 20 15.06 34.96 28.70
C ARG A 20 13.84 35.82 29.13
N PRO A 21 12.64 35.27 29.44
CA PRO A 21 11.43 35.68 28.73
C PRO A 21 10.56 36.65 29.55
N SER A 22 9.52 37.18 28.91
CA SER A 22 8.43 37.89 29.57
C SER A 22 7.15 37.05 29.52
N GLU A 23 6.69 36.57 30.67
CA GLU A 23 5.33 36.05 30.87
C GLU A 23 4.46 37.13 31.54
N ASP A 24 3.18 37.17 31.17
CA ASP A 24 1.95 37.72 31.81
C ASP A 24 2.05 38.82 32.91
N PRO A 25 1.11 39.81 32.95
CA PRO A 25 -0.29 39.45 33.22
C PRO A 25 -1.37 40.34 32.57
N ASP A 26 -2.25 39.77 31.73
CA ASP A 26 -3.66 40.27 31.66
C ASP A 26 -4.71 39.24 31.15
N ALA A 27 -4.68 38.03 31.71
CA ALA A 27 -5.77 37.07 31.52
C ALA A 27 -6.97 37.37 32.43
N THR A 28 -8.06 37.96 31.91
CA THR A 28 -9.48 37.62 32.18
C THR A 28 -10.46 38.57 31.47
N GLN A 29 -11.30 38.08 30.56
CA GLN A 29 -12.78 38.28 30.59
C GLN A 29 -13.49 37.48 29.46
N LEU A 30 -14.61 36.83 29.84
CA LEU A 30 -15.74 36.40 29.01
C LEU A 30 -15.54 35.42 27.82
N TYR A 31 -15.97 34.17 28.07
CA TYR A 31 -16.44 33.23 27.04
C TYR A 31 -17.72 33.74 26.36
N ALA A 32 -17.81 33.63 25.02
CA ALA A 32 -19.06 33.45 24.27
C ALA A 32 -18.79 33.05 22.80
N ASN A 33 -19.77 32.37 22.18
CA ASN A 33 -19.94 32.08 20.74
C ASN A 33 -19.26 30.83 20.15
N GLU A 34 -19.87 29.66 20.39
CA GLU A 34 -19.88 28.55 19.43
C GLU A 34 -20.91 28.83 18.31
N PRO A 35 -20.64 28.53 17.02
CA PRO A 35 -21.64 28.64 15.97
C PRO A 35 -22.61 27.44 15.95
N LYS A 36 -23.90 27.69 16.21
CA LYS A 36 -24.98 26.70 16.07
C LYS A 36 -25.15 26.27 14.60
N PRO A 37 -25.40 24.99 14.29
CA PRO A 37 -25.80 24.56 12.93
C PRO A 37 -27.07 25.26 12.45
N ALA A 38 -27.11 25.60 11.16
CA ALA A 38 -28.25 26.25 10.52
C ALA A 38 -29.43 25.28 10.32
N GLU A 39 -30.63 25.73 10.69
CA GLU A 39 -31.88 25.00 10.44
C GLU A 39 -32.35 25.28 9.00
N LEU A 40 -32.53 24.23 8.19
CA LEU A 40 -33.04 24.37 6.82
C LEU A 40 -34.57 24.60 6.85
N SER A 41 -35.03 25.72 6.29
CA SER A 41 -36.45 26.11 6.31
C SER A 41 -37.31 25.28 5.35
N THR A 42 -38.45 24.79 5.84
CA THR A 42 -39.46 24.10 5.02
C THR A 42 -40.48 25.08 4.41
N GLU A 43 -40.37 25.36 3.11
CA GLU A 43 -41.50 25.80 2.27
C GLU A 43 -41.14 25.72 0.77
N ASP A 44 -41.47 24.59 0.12
CA ASP A 44 -42.28 24.57 -1.11
C ASP A 44 -42.48 23.14 -1.63
N ALA A 45 -43.66 22.57 -1.40
CA ALA A 45 -43.99 21.21 -1.81
C ALA A 45 -45.06 21.22 -2.91
N GLN A 46 -44.66 21.29 -4.19
CA GLN A 46 -45.38 20.63 -5.29
C GLN A 46 -44.67 20.69 -6.67
N ARG A 47 -44.12 19.54 -7.10
CA ARG A 47 -44.35 19.05 -8.46
C ARG A 47 -44.62 17.55 -8.38
N VAL A 48 -45.76 17.14 -8.95
CA VAL A 48 -46.14 15.75 -9.13
C VAL A 48 -45.91 15.42 -10.60
N ASP A 49 -45.32 14.25 -10.88
CA ASP A 49 -45.50 13.58 -12.17
C ASP A 49 -45.72 12.07 -11.93
N PRO A 50 -46.71 11.38 -12.53
CA PRO A 50 -47.19 10.11 -12.01
C PRO A 50 -46.92 8.92 -12.95
N ASN A 51 -45.95 8.06 -12.64
CA ASN A 51 -45.94 6.70 -13.18
C ASN A 51 -45.18 5.68 -12.31
N ALA A 52 -45.88 5.04 -11.36
CA ALA A 52 -45.31 4.06 -10.44
C ALA A 52 -46.30 2.96 -9.99
N ALA A 53 -46.90 2.26 -10.97
CA ALA A 53 -47.61 0.98 -10.81
C ALA A 53 -47.61 0.30 -12.19
N GLN A 54 -47.31 -0.99 -12.39
CA GLN A 54 -47.87 -2.25 -11.88
C GLN A 54 -46.97 -3.43 -12.39
N VAL A 55 -47.00 -4.72 -11.98
CA VAL A 55 -47.71 -5.55 -10.96
C VAL A 55 -46.99 -6.93 -10.86
N ALA A 56 -47.41 -7.76 -9.89
CA ALA A 56 -47.15 -9.20 -9.67
C ALA A 56 -45.98 -9.53 -8.73
N ASP A 57 -46.10 -10.20 -7.56
CA ASP A 57 -47.11 -11.10 -6.91
C ASP A 57 -46.83 -12.62 -7.02
N ALA A 58 -46.59 -13.23 -5.85
CA ALA A 58 -46.69 -14.66 -5.55
C ALA A 58 -46.78 -14.86 -4.02
N ALA A 59 -47.64 -15.78 -3.55
CA ALA A 59 -48.11 -15.84 -2.15
C ALA A 59 -47.49 -16.95 -1.26
N PRO A 60 -47.61 -16.87 0.10
CA PRO A 60 -46.94 -17.78 1.06
C PRO A 60 -47.85 -18.84 1.71
N THR A 61 -47.25 -19.83 2.41
CA THR A 61 -47.99 -20.90 3.13
C THR A 61 -47.42 -21.21 4.53
N ARG A 62 -48.33 -21.51 5.48
CA ARG A 62 -48.15 -22.15 6.81
C ARG A 62 -49.41 -23.04 7.06
N ILE A 63 -49.61 -23.85 8.11
CA ILE A 63 -49.02 -24.06 9.45
C ILE A 63 -49.08 -25.59 9.72
N ALA A 64 -48.29 -26.21 10.63
CA ALA A 64 -48.71 -26.59 11.99
C ALA A 64 -47.65 -27.45 12.73
N VAL A 65 -47.79 -27.59 14.05
CA VAL A 65 -46.98 -28.41 14.99
C VAL A 65 -47.90 -29.38 15.76
N PRO A 66 -47.42 -30.39 16.50
CA PRO A 66 -47.23 -30.21 17.95
C PRO A 66 -46.07 -31.01 18.60
N SER A 67 -46.00 -30.90 19.94
CA SER A 67 -45.08 -31.44 20.97
C SER A 67 -44.98 -33.00 21.05
N ASP A 68 -44.22 -33.68 21.93
CA ASP A 68 -43.83 -33.46 23.35
C ASP A 68 -42.56 -34.27 23.80
N ASP A 69 -42.04 -33.87 24.98
CA ASP A 69 -41.35 -34.64 26.06
C ASP A 69 -40.03 -35.46 25.97
N LEU A 70 -39.42 -35.50 27.15
CA LEU A 70 -38.15 -36.03 27.71
C LEU A 70 -38.11 -37.60 27.90
N PRO A 71 -37.13 -38.24 28.60
CA PRO A 71 -35.65 -38.29 28.41
C PRO A 71 -35.01 -39.71 28.66
N THR A 72 -33.67 -39.79 28.79
CA THR A 72 -32.90 -40.66 29.74
C THR A 72 -32.70 -42.19 29.53
N VAL A 73 -31.45 -42.54 29.14
CA VAL A 73 -30.57 -43.65 29.67
C VAL A 73 -30.85 -45.14 29.31
N VAL A 74 -29.79 -45.96 29.45
CA VAL A 74 -29.63 -47.44 29.38
C VAL A 74 -29.28 -48.08 28.03
N GLY A 75 -27.98 -48.43 27.89
CA GLY A 75 -27.55 -49.83 27.70
C GLY A 75 -27.48 -50.44 26.28
N PRO A 76 -26.79 -51.59 26.12
CA PRO A 76 -26.56 -52.26 24.84
C PRO A 76 -27.49 -53.46 24.61
N LEU A 77 -27.54 -53.99 23.37
CA LEU A 77 -27.20 -55.39 23.01
C LEU A 77 -27.61 -55.76 21.55
N GLN A 78 -26.63 -56.28 20.78
CA GLN A 78 -26.67 -57.54 20.01
C GLN A 78 -27.64 -57.73 18.79
N GLY A 79 -27.23 -58.57 17.83
CA GLY A 79 -27.96 -58.91 16.59
C GLY A 79 -27.14 -58.64 15.32
N ASP A 80 -26.14 -59.46 14.97
CA ASP A 80 -26.23 -60.76 14.28
C ASP A 80 -26.46 -60.68 12.74
N VAL A 81 -25.37 -60.72 11.97
CA VAL A 81 -25.32 -61.28 10.59
C VAL A 81 -23.97 -62.00 10.40
N ALA A 82 -24.00 -63.19 9.78
CA ALA A 82 -22.86 -64.03 9.42
C ALA A 82 -23.28 -64.98 8.27
N PRO A 83 -22.42 -65.89 7.75
CA PRO A 83 -20.95 -65.89 7.64
C PRO A 83 -20.59 -65.73 6.12
N ALA A 84 -19.67 -66.40 5.40
CA ALA A 84 -18.48 -67.25 5.60
C ALA A 84 -17.69 -67.24 4.26
N GLU A 85 -16.36 -67.43 4.28
CA GLU A 85 -15.66 -68.38 3.39
C GLU A 85 -14.21 -68.65 3.88
N ALA A 86 -13.55 -69.69 3.34
CA ALA A 86 -12.33 -70.33 3.88
C ALA A 86 -11.11 -70.14 2.92
N PRO A 87 -9.95 -70.88 2.95
CA PRO A 87 -9.71 -72.29 3.34
C PRO A 87 -8.51 -72.58 4.28
N ASP A 88 -8.41 -73.85 4.71
CA ASP A 88 -7.34 -74.43 5.54
C ASP A 88 -6.20 -75.12 4.74
N GLY A 89 -5.09 -75.40 5.44
CA GLY A 89 -4.24 -76.58 5.18
C GLY A 89 -2.75 -76.42 5.52
N LEU A 90 -2.00 -77.45 5.94
CA LEU A 90 -2.33 -78.83 6.34
C LEU A 90 -1.15 -79.45 7.13
N ASP A 91 -1.44 -80.48 7.96
CA ASP A 91 -0.53 -81.51 8.52
C ASP A 91 0.69 -81.09 9.39
N ALA A 92 1.16 -81.86 10.40
CA ALA A 92 1.07 -83.32 10.57
C ALA A 92 1.16 -83.81 12.05
N LEU A 93 0.35 -84.83 12.38
CA LEU A 93 0.47 -85.93 13.39
C LEU A 93 0.85 -85.62 14.87
N ASP A 94 0.13 -86.08 15.91
CA ASP A 94 -0.32 -87.45 16.32
C ASP A 94 0.80 -88.31 16.97
N ASP A 95 0.62 -89.07 18.06
CA ASP A 95 -0.49 -89.35 19.01
C ASP A 95 0.14 -90.04 20.28
N PRO A 96 -0.46 -91.01 21.01
CA PRO A 96 -1.56 -90.94 21.99
C PRO A 96 -1.12 -91.04 23.46
N TYR A 97 -1.99 -90.56 24.37
CA TYR A 97 -2.74 -91.43 25.30
C TYR A 97 -3.72 -90.63 26.17
N TYR A 98 -5.02 -90.78 25.93
CA TYR A 98 -6.09 -90.27 26.80
C TYR A 98 -7.14 -91.36 27.03
N SER A 99 -7.67 -91.45 28.25
CA SER A 99 -8.78 -92.35 28.60
C SER A 99 -9.47 -91.85 29.87
N PRO A 100 -10.68 -91.25 29.78
CA PRO A 100 -11.43 -90.83 30.94
C PRO A 100 -12.21 -91.99 31.57
N VAL A 101 -12.38 -91.96 32.88
CA VAL A 101 -13.26 -92.90 33.61
C VAL A 101 -14.54 -92.18 34.04
N VAL A 102 -15.68 -92.80 33.75
CA VAL A 102 -17.03 -92.34 34.13
C VAL A 102 -17.41 -92.99 35.47
N PRO A 103 -18.10 -92.29 36.40
CA PRO A 103 -18.31 -92.76 37.76
C PRO A 103 -19.56 -93.66 37.90
N GLU A 104 -19.58 -94.46 38.98
CA GLU A 104 -20.82 -94.97 39.58
C GLU A 104 -20.85 -94.64 41.09
N ASP A 105 -22.07 -94.38 41.57
CA ASP A 105 -22.44 -94.21 42.98
C ASP A 105 -22.61 -95.60 43.64
N LEU A 106 -22.78 -95.64 44.98
CA LEU A 106 -23.72 -96.50 45.75
C LEU A 106 -23.27 -96.74 47.19
N THR A 107 -23.85 -95.96 48.12
CA THR A 107 -24.31 -96.39 49.47
C THR A 107 -23.30 -96.79 50.57
N ALA A 108 -23.63 -96.40 51.80
CA ALA A 108 -22.92 -96.68 53.07
C ALA A 108 -23.44 -98.00 53.73
N PRO A 109 -23.16 -98.37 55.02
CA PRO A 109 -22.40 -97.68 56.09
C PRO A 109 -21.53 -98.60 57.03
N HIS A 110 -21.06 -98.00 58.14
CA HIS A 110 -20.62 -98.62 59.43
C HIS A 110 -19.12 -98.80 59.76
N SER A 111 -18.86 -99.04 61.04
CA SER A 111 -17.58 -99.05 61.81
C SER A 111 -17.51 -100.35 62.67
N PRO A 112 -16.54 -100.65 63.59
CA PRO A 112 -15.52 -99.78 64.21
C PRO A 112 -14.17 -100.44 64.66
N VAL A 113 -13.37 -99.69 65.44
CA VAL A 113 -12.28 -100.04 66.42
C VAL A 113 -11.32 -101.23 66.15
N SER A 114 -9.99 -100.96 66.11
CA SER A 114 -8.97 -101.56 67.03
C SER A 114 -7.52 -101.13 66.74
N ILE A 115 -6.68 -101.09 67.79
CA ILE A 115 -5.22 -100.87 67.74
C ILE A 115 -4.52 -101.97 68.55
N PRO A 116 -3.41 -102.55 68.05
CA PRO A 116 -2.35 -103.04 68.94
C PRO A 116 -0.93 -102.61 68.51
N SER A 117 -0.03 -102.50 69.48
CA SER A 117 1.44 -102.44 69.30
C SER A 117 2.09 -103.52 70.16
N PRO A 118 3.14 -104.21 69.67
CA PRO A 118 4.53 -103.97 70.11
C PRO A 118 5.51 -103.87 68.90
N VAL A 119 6.74 -103.32 68.88
CA VAL A 119 7.82 -102.94 69.84
C VAL A 119 9.09 -103.82 69.68
N GLN A 120 10.20 -103.16 69.28
CA GLN A 120 11.63 -103.60 69.31
C GLN A 120 12.09 -104.70 68.31
N SER A 121 13.38 -104.78 67.91
CA SER A 121 14.62 -104.19 68.46
C SER A 121 15.63 -103.62 67.42
N LEU A 122 16.74 -103.03 67.90
CA LEU A 122 17.87 -102.41 67.19
C LEU A 122 19.17 -103.21 67.47
N PRO A 123 20.22 -103.19 66.61
CA PRO A 123 21.20 -102.09 66.50
C PRO A 123 21.64 -101.81 65.03
N GLU A 124 22.57 -100.92 64.64
CA GLU A 124 23.74 -100.30 65.31
C GLU A 124 23.87 -98.78 65.07
N ARG A 125 24.97 -98.17 65.59
CA ARG A 125 25.04 -96.73 65.93
C ARG A 125 26.32 -96.06 65.47
N LYS A 126 26.23 -94.99 64.66
CA LYS A 126 27.33 -94.02 64.41
C LYS A 126 26.89 -92.61 64.78
N HIS A 127 27.85 -91.77 65.21
CA HIS A 127 27.58 -90.49 65.87
C HIS A 127 26.76 -89.52 65.00
N ARG A 128 25.70 -88.94 65.59
CA ARG A 128 24.95 -87.82 65.01
C ARG A 128 25.38 -86.52 65.67
N LEU A 129 25.62 -85.48 64.87
CA LEU A 129 25.70 -84.10 65.37
C LEU A 129 24.38 -83.73 66.06
N PRO A 130 24.39 -82.89 67.11
CA PRO A 130 23.17 -82.50 67.80
C PRO A 130 22.30 -81.65 66.86
N ARG A 131 20.97 -81.83 66.95
CA ARG A 131 20.01 -81.23 66.00
C ARG A 131 20.12 -79.69 65.91
N TRP A 132 20.52 -79.02 66.99
CA TRP A 132 20.75 -77.57 67.02
C TRP A 132 21.95 -77.12 66.17
N ALA A 133 23.01 -77.93 66.04
CA ALA A 133 24.16 -77.60 65.22
C ALA A 133 23.81 -77.66 63.71
N VAL A 134 22.99 -78.62 63.31
CA VAL A 134 22.48 -78.70 61.92
C VAL A 134 21.58 -77.49 61.61
N ALA A 135 20.72 -77.09 62.54
CA ALA A 135 19.90 -75.88 62.39
C ALA A 135 20.76 -74.61 62.26
N LEU A 136 21.80 -74.44 63.10
CA LEU A 136 22.73 -73.31 62.98
C LEU A 136 23.48 -73.29 61.64
N ILE A 137 23.90 -74.45 61.12
CA ILE A 137 24.56 -74.54 59.80
C ILE A 137 23.59 -74.13 58.68
N ILE A 138 22.32 -74.54 58.74
CA ILE A 138 21.30 -74.13 57.78
C ILE A 138 21.03 -72.62 57.85
N VAL A 139 20.91 -72.05 59.06
CA VAL A 139 20.73 -70.59 59.24
C VAL A 139 21.96 -69.81 58.76
N ALA A 140 23.18 -70.30 59.03
CA ALA A 140 24.41 -69.69 58.53
C ALA A 140 24.53 -69.77 57.00
N LEU A 141 24.10 -70.87 56.38
CA LEU A 141 24.06 -71.01 54.92
C LEU A 141 22.97 -70.12 54.29
N LEU A 142 21.81 -69.94 54.93
CA LEU A 142 20.78 -69.01 54.48
C LEU A 142 21.21 -67.55 54.63
N ALA A 143 21.91 -67.21 55.72
CA ALA A 143 22.50 -65.88 55.90
C ALA A 143 23.64 -65.61 54.90
N ALA A 144 24.47 -66.61 54.60
CA ALA A 144 25.51 -66.51 53.57
C ALA A 144 24.91 -66.40 52.17
N ALA A 145 23.88 -67.20 51.85
CA ALA A 145 23.17 -67.12 50.57
C ALA A 145 22.43 -65.77 50.41
N GLY A 146 21.79 -65.27 51.47
CA GLY A 146 21.19 -63.94 51.50
C GLY A 146 22.22 -62.82 51.35
N GLY A 147 23.39 -62.94 51.99
CA GLY A 147 24.51 -62.01 51.83
C GLY A 147 25.12 -62.03 50.43
N VAL A 148 25.26 -63.21 49.82
CA VAL A 148 25.72 -63.38 48.43
C VAL A 148 24.68 -62.87 47.43
N ALA A 149 23.38 -63.09 47.67
CA ALA A 149 22.31 -62.55 46.84
C ALA A 149 22.23 -61.02 46.93
N TYR A 150 22.34 -60.46 48.14
CA TYR A 150 22.43 -59.02 48.37
C TYR A 150 23.67 -58.42 47.67
N TYR A 151 24.84 -59.05 47.81
CA TYR A 151 26.06 -58.63 47.13
C TYR A 151 25.94 -58.73 45.59
N ALA A 152 25.33 -59.79 45.05
CA ALA A 152 25.13 -59.92 43.60
C ALA A 152 24.11 -58.91 43.04
N TYR A 153 23.14 -58.49 43.85
CA TYR A 153 22.15 -57.44 43.53
C TYR A 153 22.75 -56.03 43.60
N ASP A 154 23.65 -55.79 44.56
CA ASP A 154 24.44 -54.57 44.73
C ASP A 154 25.46 -54.39 43.59
N GLN A 155 26.11 -55.48 43.17
CA GLN A 155 27.02 -55.54 42.01
C GLN A 155 26.29 -55.51 40.64
N GLU A 156 25.00 -55.19 40.59
CA GLU A 156 24.13 -55.12 39.38
C GLU A 156 24.16 -56.39 38.47
N ILE A 157 24.52 -57.57 39.00
CA ILE A 157 24.74 -58.79 38.18
C ILE A 157 23.41 -59.37 37.65
N TRP A 158 22.31 -59.14 38.37
CA TRP A 158 20.95 -59.50 37.95
C TRP A 158 19.98 -58.36 38.29
N GLY A 159 19.09 -57.99 37.35
CA GLY A 159 17.99 -57.06 37.60
C GLY A 159 17.96 -55.75 36.80
N GLY A 160 18.81 -55.59 35.78
CA GLY A 160 18.84 -54.40 34.91
C GLY A 160 19.87 -53.34 35.32
N ARG A 161 20.10 -52.33 34.47
CA ARG A 161 20.96 -51.17 34.76
C ARG A 161 20.14 -50.05 35.39
N THR A 162 20.79 -49.25 36.23
CA THR A 162 20.21 -48.02 36.78
C THR A 162 20.44 -46.85 35.79
N ILE A 163 19.38 -46.13 35.41
CA ILE A 163 19.47 -44.95 34.52
C ILE A 163 20.21 -43.81 35.23
N PRO A 164 21.28 -43.25 34.66
CA PRO A 164 21.99 -42.10 35.23
C PRO A 164 21.14 -40.83 35.14
N SER A 165 21.38 -39.88 36.05
CA SER A 165 20.74 -38.55 35.97
C SER A 165 21.26 -37.77 34.77
N VAL A 166 20.45 -37.69 33.70
CA VAL A 166 20.79 -36.97 32.46
C VAL A 166 20.06 -35.64 32.29
N ILE A 167 18.99 -35.41 33.04
CA ILE A 167 18.25 -34.13 33.03
C ILE A 167 19.21 -32.99 33.39
N GLY A 168 19.23 -31.92 32.59
CA GLY A 168 20.18 -30.81 32.75
C GLY A 168 21.56 -31.03 32.12
N MET A 169 21.79 -32.13 31.38
CA MET A 169 22.99 -32.34 30.55
C MET A 169 22.70 -32.01 29.08
N SER A 170 23.75 -31.69 28.32
CA SER A 170 23.69 -31.59 26.86
C SER A 170 23.52 -32.96 26.20
N GLU A 171 22.96 -33.00 24.99
CA GLU A 171 22.60 -34.23 24.27
C GLU A 171 23.79 -35.20 24.17
N ASP A 172 24.94 -34.73 23.68
CA ASP A 172 26.21 -35.48 23.60
C ASP A 172 26.58 -36.19 24.91
N LYS A 173 26.34 -35.54 26.06
CA LYS A 173 26.73 -36.03 27.39
C LYS A 173 25.69 -36.97 27.96
N ALA A 174 24.40 -36.68 27.74
CA ALA A 174 23.30 -37.56 28.10
C ALA A 174 23.39 -38.89 27.34
N THR A 175 23.59 -38.81 26.02
CA THR A 175 23.76 -39.97 25.14
C THR A 175 24.98 -40.79 25.56
N GLN A 176 26.17 -40.19 25.72
CA GLN A 176 27.34 -40.92 26.23
C GLN A 176 27.11 -41.56 27.61
N ALA A 177 26.40 -40.90 28.53
CA ALA A 177 26.11 -41.45 29.86
C ALA A 177 25.17 -42.66 29.80
N LEU A 178 24.19 -42.65 28.89
CA LEU A 178 23.24 -43.73 28.66
C LEU A 178 23.88 -44.91 27.89
N GLU A 179 24.62 -44.64 26.82
CA GLU A 179 25.35 -45.63 26.05
C GLU A 179 26.44 -46.33 26.87
N ALA A 180 27.17 -45.60 27.73
CA ALA A 180 28.11 -46.19 28.69
C ALA A 180 27.43 -47.12 29.71
N ARG A 181 26.12 -46.97 29.92
CA ARG A 181 25.25 -47.89 30.69
C ARG A 181 24.56 -48.94 29.82
N GLY A 182 24.80 -48.95 28.51
CA GLY A 182 24.32 -49.94 27.55
C GLY A 182 22.86 -49.77 27.14
N PHE A 183 22.27 -48.59 27.35
CA PHE A 183 20.93 -48.26 26.86
C PHE A 183 20.99 -47.77 25.41
N SER A 184 20.02 -48.18 24.58
CA SER A 184 19.76 -47.52 23.29
C SER A 184 19.05 -46.19 23.52
N VAL A 185 19.57 -45.10 22.99
CA VAL A 185 19.00 -43.75 23.17
C VAL A 185 18.13 -43.38 21.97
N SER A 186 16.95 -42.81 22.25
CA SER A 186 16.12 -42.10 21.28
C SER A 186 16.04 -40.64 21.68
N VAL A 187 16.20 -39.71 20.73
CA VAL A 187 16.12 -38.27 20.99
C VAL A 187 14.84 -37.71 20.38
N GLU A 188 14.05 -37.02 21.21
CA GLU A 188 12.92 -36.21 20.78
C GLU A 188 13.23 -34.74 21.05
N TYR A 189 12.89 -33.85 20.11
CA TYR A 189 13.16 -32.42 20.23
C TYR A 189 11.90 -31.66 20.62
N GLN A 190 11.99 -30.86 21.68
CA GLN A 190 10.91 -29.98 22.14
C GLN A 190 11.32 -28.52 21.98
N ALA A 191 10.47 -27.74 21.30
CA ALA A 191 10.68 -26.32 21.04
C ALA A 191 10.67 -25.47 22.33
N ALA A 192 11.84 -24.96 22.70
CA ALA A 192 12.07 -24.09 23.86
C ALA A 192 12.36 -22.64 23.44
N ASP A 193 12.29 -21.72 24.41
CA ASP A 193 12.67 -20.30 24.25
C ASP A 193 14.06 -19.99 24.82
N ASP A 194 14.56 -20.82 25.74
CA ASP A 194 15.88 -20.73 26.35
C ASP A 194 16.50 -22.12 26.58
N GLY A 195 17.74 -22.15 27.06
CA GLY A 195 18.39 -23.38 27.53
C GLY A 195 18.56 -24.49 26.47
N PHE A 196 18.83 -24.15 25.21
CA PHE A 196 19.00 -25.10 24.10
C PHE A 196 20.14 -26.11 24.32
N ASP A 197 20.05 -27.29 23.70
CA ASP A 197 20.95 -28.44 23.93
C ASP A 197 21.01 -28.82 25.42
N VAL A 198 19.83 -29.05 26.01
CA VAL A 198 19.67 -29.57 27.37
C VAL A 198 18.54 -30.60 27.43
N VAL A 199 18.77 -31.75 28.07
CA VAL A 199 17.73 -32.73 28.35
C VAL A 199 16.74 -32.17 29.37
N LEU A 200 15.51 -31.94 28.91
CA LEU A 200 14.36 -31.48 29.70
C LEU A 200 13.70 -32.62 30.47
N SER A 201 13.55 -33.79 29.84
CA SER A 201 12.98 -34.99 30.47
C SER A 201 13.54 -36.29 29.88
N CYS A 202 13.34 -37.40 30.58
CA CYS A 202 13.90 -38.71 30.28
C CYS A 202 12.86 -39.78 30.62
N SER A 203 12.57 -40.69 29.69
CA SER A 203 11.60 -41.77 29.87
C SER A 203 12.26 -43.12 29.52
N PRO A 204 12.36 -44.08 30.45
CA PRO A 204 11.94 -44.00 31.86
C PRO A 204 12.75 -43.00 32.71
N ASP A 205 12.20 -42.64 33.88
CA ASP A 205 12.78 -41.63 34.78
C ASP A 205 14.23 -41.94 35.20
N SER A 206 15.03 -40.88 35.36
CA SER A 206 16.38 -40.94 35.92
C SER A 206 16.39 -41.61 37.31
N GLY A 207 17.34 -42.52 37.54
CA GLY A 207 17.44 -43.30 38.78
C GLY A 207 16.54 -44.54 38.85
N THR A 208 15.64 -44.77 37.88
CA THR A 208 14.96 -46.07 37.75
C THR A 208 15.92 -47.17 37.28
N ARG A 209 15.63 -48.42 37.63
CA ARG A 209 16.39 -49.59 37.16
C ARG A 209 15.56 -50.35 36.12
N VAL A 210 16.11 -50.51 34.92
CA VAL A 210 15.40 -51.00 33.73
C VAL A 210 16.30 -51.99 32.97
N ASP A 211 15.71 -52.83 32.13
CA ASP A 211 16.49 -53.67 31.21
C ASP A 211 17.19 -52.79 30.17
N PRO A 212 18.50 -52.97 29.89
CA PRO A 212 19.23 -52.20 28.88
C PRO A 212 18.58 -52.24 27.48
N SER A 213 17.89 -53.34 27.15
CA SER A 213 17.21 -53.52 25.86
C SER A 213 15.89 -52.76 25.71
N ALA A 214 15.35 -52.19 26.80
CA ALA A 214 14.11 -51.41 26.75
C ALA A 214 14.25 -50.05 26.04
N GLY A 215 15.49 -49.54 25.94
CA GLY A 215 15.78 -48.19 25.45
C GLY A 215 15.43 -47.08 26.44
N VAL A 216 15.86 -45.86 26.12
CA VAL A 216 15.57 -44.63 26.86
C VAL A 216 15.32 -43.50 25.86
N THR A 217 14.16 -42.84 25.96
CA THR A 217 13.88 -41.61 25.20
C THR A 217 14.26 -40.40 26.04
N ILE A 218 15.07 -39.51 25.49
CA ILE A 218 15.37 -38.19 26.08
C ILE A 218 14.70 -37.09 25.26
N VAL A 219 14.09 -36.13 25.94
CA VAL A 219 13.51 -34.93 25.33
C VAL A 219 14.50 -33.78 25.51
N VAL A 220 14.99 -33.23 24.41
CA VAL A 220 16.01 -32.16 24.37
C VAL A 220 15.37 -30.83 23.96
N SER A 221 15.79 -29.74 24.59
CA SER A 221 15.43 -28.37 24.22
C SER A 221 16.03 -27.99 22.87
N ALA A 222 15.17 -27.88 21.85
CA ALA A 222 15.52 -27.36 20.54
C ALA A 222 15.09 -25.89 20.41
N GLN A 223 15.89 -25.11 19.70
CA GLN A 223 15.55 -23.73 19.34
C GLN A 223 14.52 -23.73 18.20
N ARG A 224 13.58 -22.77 18.18
CA ARG A 224 12.63 -22.64 17.06
C ARG A 224 13.33 -21.99 15.86
N THR A 225 13.04 -22.49 14.67
CA THR A 225 13.55 -21.96 13.40
C THR A 225 12.41 -21.66 12.45
N ILE A 226 12.54 -20.59 11.67
CA ILE A 226 11.51 -20.15 10.73
C ILE A 226 11.41 -21.21 9.60
N PRO A 227 10.22 -21.82 9.37
CA PRO A 227 10.04 -22.77 8.28
C PRO A 227 10.17 -22.08 6.92
N SER A 228 10.44 -22.86 5.87
CA SER A 228 10.40 -22.32 4.50
C SER A 228 8.96 -21.97 4.13
N VAL A 229 8.73 -20.72 3.76
CA VAL A 229 7.42 -20.08 3.52
C VAL A 229 7.42 -19.14 2.30
N VAL A 230 8.59 -18.76 1.78
CA VAL A 230 8.73 -17.97 0.55
C VAL A 230 8.20 -18.77 -0.65
N GLY A 231 7.42 -18.12 -1.50
CA GLY A 231 6.70 -18.76 -2.60
C GLY A 231 5.42 -19.52 -2.18
N MET A 232 5.06 -19.55 -0.89
CA MET A 232 3.74 -20.02 -0.45
C MET A 232 2.69 -18.91 -0.51
N ASP A 233 1.42 -19.29 -0.57
CA ASP A 233 0.30 -18.40 -0.29
C ASP A 233 0.34 -17.90 1.17
N VAL A 234 0.01 -16.62 1.39
CA VAL A 234 0.03 -15.95 2.69
C VAL A 234 -0.77 -16.67 3.78
N SER A 235 -1.87 -17.37 3.45
CA SER A 235 -2.64 -18.15 4.42
C SER A 235 -1.92 -19.44 4.85
N ALA A 236 -1.25 -20.12 3.91
CA ALA A 236 -0.45 -21.30 4.18
C ALA A 236 0.85 -20.94 4.94
N ALA A 237 1.54 -19.88 4.52
CA ALA A 237 2.71 -19.34 5.20
C ALA A 237 2.38 -18.94 6.64
N ARG A 238 1.28 -18.20 6.85
CA ARG A 238 0.81 -17.84 8.19
C ARG A 238 0.51 -19.05 9.06
N GLN A 239 -0.10 -20.10 8.51
CA GLN A 239 -0.36 -21.33 9.26
C GLN A 239 0.95 -22.03 9.64
N ALA A 240 1.91 -22.14 8.71
CA ALA A 240 3.22 -22.74 8.97
C ALA A 240 4.02 -21.97 10.06
N LEU A 241 3.96 -20.64 10.08
CA LEU A 241 4.56 -19.83 11.14
C LEU A 241 3.86 -20.05 12.51
N LEU A 242 2.53 -20.14 12.53
CA LEU A 242 1.77 -20.43 13.76
C LEU A 242 2.07 -21.85 14.30
N ASP A 243 2.15 -22.85 13.42
CA ASP A 243 2.49 -24.23 13.75
C ASP A 243 3.95 -24.36 14.24
N ALA A 244 4.85 -23.52 13.73
CA ALA A 244 6.22 -23.37 14.22
C ALA A 244 6.32 -22.61 15.56
N GLY A 245 5.24 -22.01 16.05
CA GLY A 245 5.18 -21.31 17.35
C GLY A 245 5.48 -19.81 17.32
N VAL A 246 5.33 -19.14 16.17
CA VAL A 246 5.43 -17.66 16.07
C VAL A 246 4.21 -17.01 16.73
N GLY A 247 4.44 -16.19 17.76
CA GLY A 247 3.37 -15.47 18.46
C GLY A 247 2.83 -14.25 17.70
N THR A 248 3.70 -13.50 17.02
CA THR A 248 3.34 -12.26 16.31
C THR A 248 3.80 -12.30 14.85
N ILE A 249 2.85 -12.16 13.92
CA ILE A 249 3.13 -12.12 12.48
C ILE A 249 2.69 -10.75 11.95
N HIS A 250 3.62 -10.01 11.37
CA HIS A 250 3.36 -8.76 10.66
C HIS A 250 3.28 -9.02 9.15
N LEU A 251 2.50 -8.20 8.43
CA LEU A 251 2.26 -8.33 7.00
C LEU A 251 2.57 -7.00 6.30
N THR A 252 3.58 -7.01 5.45
CA THR A 252 3.93 -5.93 4.52
C THR A 252 3.56 -6.37 3.11
N TYR A 253 3.26 -5.40 2.23
CA TYR A 253 2.92 -5.68 0.83
C TYR A 253 3.86 -4.94 -0.10
N HIS A 254 4.27 -5.59 -1.19
CA HIS A 254 5.18 -5.03 -2.19
C HIS A 254 4.73 -5.43 -3.60
N ASN A 255 4.87 -4.53 -4.57
CA ASN A 255 4.50 -4.81 -5.96
C ASN A 255 5.34 -5.94 -6.54
N SER A 256 4.73 -6.86 -7.26
CA SER A 256 5.43 -7.98 -7.89
C SER A 256 4.65 -8.56 -9.08
N ASP A 257 5.38 -9.16 -10.02
CA ASP A 257 4.80 -10.01 -11.08
C ASP A 257 4.44 -11.42 -10.60
N GLN A 258 4.73 -11.76 -9.34
CA GLN A 258 4.23 -12.99 -8.71
C GLN A 258 2.72 -12.91 -8.44
N ALA A 259 2.08 -14.06 -8.25
CA ALA A 259 0.67 -14.13 -7.94
C ALA A 259 0.35 -13.37 -6.64
N GLU A 260 -0.70 -12.55 -6.66
CA GLU A 260 -1.17 -11.78 -5.51
C GLU A 260 -1.44 -12.71 -4.32
N GLY A 261 -0.87 -12.38 -3.16
CA GLY A 261 -0.91 -13.24 -1.96
C GLY A 261 0.29 -14.18 -1.78
N THR A 262 1.23 -14.27 -2.74
CA THR A 262 2.47 -15.06 -2.57
C THR A 262 3.45 -14.35 -1.64
N VAL A 263 4.10 -15.08 -0.73
CA VAL A 263 5.19 -14.54 0.10
C VAL A 263 6.46 -14.35 -0.73
N LEU A 264 6.98 -13.12 -0.76
CA LEU A 264 8.22 -12.72 -1.44
C LEU A 264 9.45 -12.93 -0.55
N SER A 265 9.33 -12.61 0.74
CA SER A 265 10.38 -12.75 1.74
C SER A 265 9.80 -12.81 3.15
N VAL A 266 10.62 -13.27 4.09
CA VAL A 266 10.33 -13.32 5.53
C VAL A 266 11.51 -12.72 6.28
N ASP A 267 11.22 -11.93 7.33
CA ASP A 267 12.22 -11.37 8.25
C ASP A 267 11.84 -11.76 9.69
N PRO A 268 12.70 -12.47 10.45
CA PRO A 268 14.00 -13.01 10.04
C PRO A 268 13.93 -14.05 8.90
N ASP A 269 15.06 -14.30 8.24
CA ASP A 269 15.18 -15.22 7.08
C ASP A 269 14.73 -16.67 7.37
N GLU A 270 14.47 -17.44 6.31
CA GLU A 270 14.17 -18.88 6.42
C GLU A 270 15.29 -19.66 7.13
N GLY A 271 14.93 -20.53 8.07
CA GLY A 271 15.87 -21.26 8.91
C GLY A 271 16.55 -20.42 10.00
N ALA A 272 16.36 -19.10 10.03
CA ALA A 272 16.81 -18.27 11.15
C ALA A 272 16.06 -18.66 12.43
N ALA A 273 16.73 -18.48 13.57
CA ALA A 273 16.23 -18.88 14.87
C ALA A 273 15.47 -17.75 15.59
N PHE A 274 14.38 -18.10 16.30
CA PHE A 274 13.48 -17.12 16.93
C PHE A 274 12.90 -17.63 18.27
N THR A 275 12.33 -16.71 19.05
CA THR A 275 11.61 -16.93 20.31
C THR A 275 10.12 -16.62 20.18
N SER A 276 9.28 -17.10 21.09
CA SER A 276 7.82 -16.91 21.07
C SER A 276 7.40 -15.44 21.18
N SER A 277 8.28 -14.59 21.71
CA SER A 277 8.13 -13.13 21.80
C SER A 277 8.53 -12.37 20.53
N ASP A 278 9.25 -12.98 19.59
CA ASP A 278 9.72 -12.29 18.40
C ASP A 278 8.59 -12.06 17.39
N THR A 279 8.73 -10.99 16.59
CA THR A 279 7.80 -10.66 15.52
C THR A 279 8.41 -11.06 14.19
N VAL A 280 7.71 -11.91 13.44
CA VAL A 280 8.10 -12.29 12.07
C VAL A 280 7.33 -11.44 11.08
N THR A 281 8.02 -10.75 10.17
CA THR A 281 7.41 -9.96 9.10
C THR A 281 7.40 -10.75 7.81
N LEU A 282 6.22 -10.98 7.25
CA LEU A 282 6.04 -11.53 5.91
C LEU A 282 5.86 -10.38 4.91
N THR A 283 6.70 -10.32 3.88
CA THR A 283 6.49 -9.44 2.72
C THR A 283 5.74 -10.21 1.64
N VAL A 284 4.57 -9.70 1.24
CA VAL A 284 3.63 -10.39 0.35
C VAL A 284 3.48 -9.65 -0.97
N ALA A 285 3.42 -10.39 -2.07
CA ALA A 285 3.14 -9.89 -3.40
C ALA A 285 1.73 -9.26 -3.46
N ARG A 286 1.68 -7.97 -3.79
CA ARG A 286 0.49 -7.34 -4.38
C ARG A 286 0.72 -7.12 -5.87
N ALA A 287 -0.33 -7.19 -6.67
CA ALA A 287 -0.24 -6.85 -8.09
C ALA A 287 0.01 -5.34 -8.27
N TYR A 288 0.69 -4.95 -9.34
CA TYR A 288 0.67 -3.56 -9.80
C TYR A 288 -0.76 -3.19 -10.20
N THR A 289 -1.26 -2.03 -9.78
CA THR A 289 -2.60 -1.54 -10.12
C THR A 289 -2.55 -0.08 -10.53
N VAL A 290 -3.32 0.30 -11.55
CA VAL A 290 -3.46 1.72 -11.92
C VAL A 290 -4.12 2.48 -10.75
N PRO A 291 -3.46 3.49 -10.14
CA PRO A 291 -4.10 4.31 -9.10
C PRO A 291 -5.26 5.14 -9.69
N ASP A 292 -6.11 5.72 -8.83
CA ASP A 292 -7.09 6.70 -9.28
C ASP A 292 -6.41 8.06 -9.48
N LEU A 293 -6.31 8.47 -10.74
CA LEU A 293 -5.64 9.70 -11.19
C LEU A 293 -6.62 10.75 -11.73
N GLY A 294 -7.94 10.49 -11.65
CA GLY A 294 -8.95 11.37 -12.20
C GLY A 294 -8.94 12.75 -11.52
N GLY A 295 -8.72 13.81 -12.30
CA GLY A 295 -8.67 15.18 -11.77
C GLY A 295 -7.32 15.60 -11.16
N MET A 296 -6.29 14.76 -11.23
CA MET A 296 -4.92 15.16 -10.83
C MET A 296 -4.24 15.99 -11.93
N SER A 297 -3.25 16.81 -11.56
CA SER A 297 -2.36 17.42 -12.56
C SER A 297 -1.52 16.34 -13.26
N LEU A 298 -1.05 16.62 -14.47
CA LEU A 298 -0.13 15.73 -15.19
C LEU A 298 1.12 15.38 -14.35
N ALA A 299 1.69 16.35 -13.62
CA ALA A 299 2.88 16.14 -12.81
C ALA A 299 2.61 15.21 -11.60
N ASP A 300 1.52 15.43 -10.88
CA ASP A 300 1.13 14.58 -9.74
C ASP A 300 0.77 13.16 -10.21
N ALA A 301 0.10 13.03 -11.36
CA ALA A 301 -0.27 11.75 -11.94
C ALA A 301 0.93 10.97 -12.50
N GLN A 302 1.97 11.66 -12.99
CA GLN A 302 3.24 11.03 -13.34
C GLN A 302 3.96 10.52 -12.09
N ALA A 303 4.09 11.34 -11.05
CA ALA A 303 4.71 10.92 -9.79
C ALA A 303 3.99 9.73 -9.14
N ALA A 304 2.65 9.74 -9.11
CA ALA A 304 1.85 8.64 -8.56
C ALA A 304 1.95 7.32 -9.36
N LEU A 305 2.30 7.38 -10.66
CA LEU A 305 2.63 6.18 -11.45
C LEU A 305 4.07 5.71 -11.19
N GLU A 306 5.03 6.63 -11.08
CA GLU A 306 6.43 6.31 -10.78
C GLU A 306 6.59 5.68 -9.39
N ASP A 307 5.86 6.16 -8.37
CA ASP A 307 5.83 5.60 -7.01
C ASP A 307 5.29 4.14 -6.97
N GLU A 308 4.36 3.80 -7.85
CA GLU A 308 3.87 2.42 -8.01
C GLU A 308 4.74 1.58 -8.98
N GLY A 309 5.80 2.15 -9.58
CA GLY A 309 6.69 1.45 -10.50
C GLY A 309 6.12 1.24 -11.91
N LEU A 310 5.21 2.12 -12.34
CA LEU A 310 4.58 2.14 -13.65
C LEU A 310 5.17 3.28 -14.51
N THR A 311 4.98 3.20 -15.83
CA THR A 311 5.44 4.24 -16.78
C THR A 311 4.26 5.06 -17.29
N ALA A 312 4.33 6.38 -17.26
CA ALA A 312 3.32 7.24 -17.88
C ALA A 312 3.57 7.43 -19.40
N SER A 313 2.50 7.42 -20.20
CA SER A 313 2.47 7.91 -21.59
C SER A 313 1.36 8.94 -21.72
N VAL A 314 1.65 10.13 -22.23
CA VAL A 314 0.69 11.25 -22.26
C VAL A 314 0.03 11.37 -23.63
N THR A 315 -1.30 11.33 -23.67
CA THR A 315 -2.12 11.63 -24.83
C THR A 315 -3.01 12.83 -24.50
N TYR A 316 -2.77 13.97 -25.15
CA TYR A 316 -3.64 15.14 -24.99
C TYR A 316 -4.97 14.96 -25.74
N VAL A 317 -6.05 15.41 -25.12
CA VAL A 317 -7.41 15.36 -25.67
C VAL A 317 -8.15 16.67 -25.41
N ASP A 318 -9.02 17.06 -26.34
CA ASP A 318 -9.92 18.21 -26.15
C ASP A 318 -10.95 17.89 -25.07
N SER A 319 -11.03 18.74 -24.06
CA SER A 319 -11.90 18.56 -22.89
C SER A 319 -12.33 19.91 -22.32
N THR A 320 -13.42 19.93 -21.55
CA THR A 320 -13.86 21.07 -20.75
C THR A 320 -13.34 21.02 -19.32
N ALA A 321 -12.36 20.16 -19.04
CA ALA A 321 -11.63 20.12 -17.78
C ALA A 321 -10.46 21.11 -17.82
N GLU A 322 -10.01 21.53 -16.63
CA GLU A 322 -8.83 22.38 -16.43
C GLU A 322 -7.61 21.87 -17.23
N LYS A 323 -6.81 22.80 -17.76
CA LYS A 323 -5.64 22.51 -18.62
C LYS A 323 -4.64 21.63 -17.87
N ASN A 324 -3.96 20.73 -18.57
CA ASN A 324 -2.98 19.81 -17.97
C ASN A 324 -3.53 18.86 -16.87
N THR A 325 -4.85 18.76 -16.70
CA THR A 325 -5.49 17.81 -15.77
C THR A 325 -5.79 16.46 -16.44
N VAL A 326 -5.57 15.35 -15.73
CA VAL A 326 -5.92 14.00 -16.18
C VAL A 326 -7.44 13.81 -16.21
N VAL A 327 -7.98 13.55 -17.40
CA VAL A 327 -9.40 13.29 -17.64
C VAL A 327 -9.74 11.79 -17.72
N GLY A 328 -8.72 10.92 -17.76
CA GLY A 328 -8.88 9.47 -17.66
C GLY A 328 -7.58 8.70 -17.93
N THR A 329 -7.61 7.39 -17.71
CA THR A 329 -6.47 6.49 -17.92
C THR A 329 -6.83 5.34 -18.87
N SER A 330 -5.81 4.69 -19.43
CA SER A 330 -5.95 3.43 -20.18
C SER A 330 -4.69 2.57 -19.97
N PRO A 331 -4.76 1.44 -19.25
CA PRO A 331 -5.95 0.84 -18.60
C PRO A 331 -6.59 1.71 -17.51
N ALA A 332 -7.83 1.38 -17.13
CA ALA A 332 -8.60 2.14 -16.16
C ALA A 332 -8.08 1.98 -14.72
N ALA A 333 -8.42 2.93 -13.85
CA ALA A 333 -8.10 2.87 -12.42
C ALA A 333 -8.58 1.54 -11.79
N GLY A 334 -7.70 0.91 -11.01
CA GLY A 334 -7.92 -0.42 -10.40
C GLY A 334 -7.64 -1.62 -11.31
N GLU A 335 -7.34 -1.44 -12.61
CA GLU A 335 -6.90 -2.56 -13.46
C GLU A 335 -5.48 -3.04 -13.07
N ARG A 336 -5.27 -4.37 -13.14
CA ARG A 336 -3.98 -5.01 -12.81
C ARG A 336 -3.00 -4.91 -13.97
N LEU A 337 -1.73 -4.69 -13.64
CA LEU A 337 -0.60 -4.53 -14.57
C LEU A 337 0.58 -5.43 -14.19
N SER A 338 1.57 -5.46 -15.08
CA SER A 338 2.91 -6.02 -14.83
C SER A 338 3.91 -4.91 -14.50
N SER A 339 5.05 -5.29 -13.93
CA SER A 339 6.15 -4.37 -13.60
C SER A 339 6.59 -3.53 -14.81
N GLY A 340 6.70 -2.21 -14.62
CA GLY A 340 7.11 -1.27 -15.66
C GLY A 340 6.12 -1.11 -16.82
N ALA A 341 4.88 -1.59 -16.70
CA ALA A 341 3.87 -1.40 -17.74
C ALA A 341 3.54 0.09 -17.95
N THR A 342 3.20 0.43 -19.20
CA THR A 342 2.82 1.79 -19.58
C THR A 342 1.32 2.03 -19.39
N VAL A 343 0.98 3.09 -18.65
CA VAL A 343 -0.39 3.63 -18.56
C VAL A 343 -0.50 4.84 -19.48
N GLU A 344 -1.47 4.83 -20.38
CA GLU A 344 -1.84 6.03 -21.14
C GLU A 344 -2.66 6.97 -20.24
N LEU A 345 -2.10 8.14 -19.95
CA LEU A 345 -2.80 9.27 -19.34
C LEU A 345 -3.49 10.08 -20.44
N LYS A 346 -4.80 10.22 -20.37
CA LYS A 346 -5.57 11.15 -21.21
C LYS A 346 -5.70 12.46 -20.45
N VAL A 347 -5.14 13.52 -21.00
CA VAL A 347 -4.93 14.80 -20.31
C VAL A 347 -5.63 15.91 -21.10
N SER A 348 -6.29 16.83 -20.39
CA SER A 348 -6.88 18.03 -21.00
C SER A 348 -5.78 18.82 -21.72
N SER A 349 -5.96 19.05 -23.03
CA SER A 349 -4.97 19.70 -23.89
C SER A 349 -4.47 21.02 -23.27
N PRO A 350 -3.15 21.22 -23.08
CA PRO A 350 -2.59 22.45 -22.53
C PRO A 350 -2.69 23.64 -23.49
N TYR A 351 -3.04 23.38 -24.75
CA TYR A 351 -3.02 24.37 -25.80
C TYR A 351 -4.29 25.23 -25.86
N PRO A 352 -4.20 26.47 -26.37
CA PRO A 352 -5.38 27.25 -26.74
C PRO A 352 -6.25 26.51 -27.77
N SER A 353 -7.56 26.46 -27.52
CA SER A 353 -8.52 25.77 -28.39
C SER A 353 -8.54 26.34 -29.82
N GLN A 354 -8.27 27.64 -29.95
CA GLN A 354 -8.21 28.38 -31.21
C GLN A 354 -7.09 29.45 -31.11
N PRO A 355 -6.40 29.84 -32.20
CA PRO A 355 -5.29 30.80 -32.14
C PRO A 355 -5.66 32.19 -31.63
N TRP A 356 -6.95 32.55 -31.68
CA TRP A 356 -7.50 33.79 -31.16
C TRP A 356 -8.17 33.63 -29.77
N GLY A 357 -8.06 32.46 -29.12
CA GLY A 357 -8.53 32.22 -27.75
C GLY A 357 -7.59 32.84 -26.71
N LEU A 358 -7.52 34.18 -26.67
CA LEU A 358 -6.38 34.91 -26.08
C LEU A 358 -6.22 34.73 -24.56
N LEU A 359 -7.28 34.39 -23.82
CA LEU A 359 -7.18 34.06 -22.39
C LEU A 359 -6.48 32.72 -22.15
N GLU A 360 -6.71 31.71 -23.00
CA GLU A 360 -6.11 30.37 -22.87
C GLU A 360 -4.57 30.39 -23.00
N TYR A 361 -4.00 31.44 -23.60
CA TYR A 361 -2.55 31.65 -23.67
C TYR A 361 -1.92 31.89 -22.28
N PHE A 362 -2.67 32.37 -21.30
CA PHE A 362 -2.18 32.55 -19.93
C PHE A 362 -2.36 31.30 -19.05
N GLU A 363 -3.07 30.27 -19.54
CA GLU A 363 -3.23 28.97 -18.87
C GLU A 363 -2.11 27.97 -19.26
N ALA A 364 -1.36 28.26 -20.33
CA ALA A 364 -0.31 27.42 -20.89
C ALA A 364 1.10 27.90 -20.51
N THR A 365 2.08 26.98 -20.43
CA THR A 365 3.49 27.39 -20.29
C THR A 365 4.04 27.94 -21.61
N PRO A 366 5.04 28.86 -21.58
CA PRO A 366 5.66 29.38 -22.80
C PRO A 366 6.23 28.29 -23.73
N GLN A 367 6.75 27.20 -23.17
CA GLN A 367 7.30 26.08 -23.94
C GLN A 367 6.20 25.28 -24.67
N GLU A 368 5.03 25.10 -24.05
CA GLU A 368 3.85 24.54 -24.71
C GLU A 368 3.36 25.47 -25.83
N LEU A 369 3.36 26.78 -25.60
CA LEU A 369 2.96 27.77 -26.63
C LEU A 369 3.92 27.81 -27.84
N SER A 370 5.24 27.75 -27.64
CA SER A 370 6.21 27.62 -28.74
C SER A 370 5.92 26.38 -29.60
N SER A 371 5.57 25.26 -28.95
CA SER A 371 5.21 24.00 -29.60
C SER A 371 3.88 24.15 -30.37
N TYR A 372 2.85 24.71 -29.73
CA TYR A 372 1.54 24.99 -30.33
C TYR A 372 1.64 25.87 -31.58
N LEU A 373 2.37 26.98 -31.52
CA LEU A 373 2.52 27.90 -32.66
C LEU A 373 3.24 27.24 -33.84
N SER A 374 4.25 26.41 -33.55
CA SER A 374 4.92 25.57 -34.55
C SER A 374 3.98 24.55 -35.19
N ASP A 375 3.04 23.99 -34.42
CA ASP A 375 2.02 23.07 -34.92
C ASP A 375 0.91 23.78 -35.70
N GLN A 376 0.47 24.96 -35.28
CA GLN A 376 -0.46 25.84 -36.02
C GLN A 376 0.20 26.56 -37.22
N LYS A 377 1.48 26.27 -37.51
CA LYS A 377 2.24 26.80 -38.66
C LYS A 377 2.40 28.33 -38.64
N PHE A 378 2.40 28.91 -37.44
CA PHE A 378 2.87 30.27 -37.20
C PHE A 378 4.40 30.31 -37.32
N SER A 379 4.91 31.27 -38.10
CA SER A 379 6.34 31.51 -38.32
C SER A 379 6.78 32.71 -37.50
N LEU A 380 7.87 32.58 -36.74
CA LEU A 380 8.45 33.67 -35.95
C LEU A 380 8.93 34.80 -36.87
N LEU A 381 8.28 35.96 -36.79
CA LEU A 381 8.73 37.19 -37.47
C LEU A 381 9.83 37.87 -36.64
N TYR A 382 9.59 38.02 -35.34
CA TYR A 382 10.46 38.71 -34.38
C TYR A 382 10.46 38.02 -33.02
N GLY A 383 11.57 38.06 -32.28
CA GLY A 383 11.66 37.52 -30.92
C GLY A 383 12.88 38.01 -30.15
N GLU A 384 12.64 38.71 -29.04
CA GLU A 384 13.61 39.04 -27.98
C GLU A 384 12.98 39.07 -26.58
N LEU A 385 13.79 39.33 -25.54
CA LEU A 385 13.30 39.53 -24.17
C LEU A 385 13.07 41.02 -23.92
N TYR A 386 11.95 41.38 -23.30
CA TYR A 386 11.70 42.77 -22.91
C TYR A 386 12.72 43.23 -21.86
N ALA A 387 13.46 44.29 -22.17
CA ALA A 387 14.58 44.74 -21.35
C ALA A 387 14.22 45.23 -19.93
N ALA A 388 12.94 45.50 -19.67
CA ALA A 388 12.43 45.97 -18.39
C ALA A 388 11.83 44.83 -17.52
N GLY A 389 11.06 43.92 -18.10
CA GLY A 389 10.37 42.84 -17.38
C GLY A 389 11.02 41.46 -17.47
N GLY A 390 11.78 41.16 -18.53
CA GLY A 390 12.23 39.79 -18.84
C GLY A 390 11.16 38.91 -19.47
N ASN A 391 9.98 39.47 -19.77
CA ASN A 391 8.90 38.83 -20.51
C ASN A 391 9.28 38.65 -21.99
N ALA A 392 8.53 37.81 -22.71
CA ALA A 392 8.67 37.67 -24.15
C ALA A 392 8.19 38.93 -24.89
N HIS A 393 9.01 39.46 -25.81
CA HIS A 393 8.58 40.33 -26.90
C HIS A 393 8.78 39.56 -28.21
N ALA A 394 7.72 39.00 -28.77
CA ALA A 394 7.77 38.16 -29.96
C ALA A 394 6.53 38.34 -30.84
N ALA A 395 6.74 38.29 -32.16
CA ALA A 395 5.68 38.37 -33.16
C ALA A 395 5.78 37.17 -34.10
N TYR A 396 4.63 36.57 -34.41
CA TYR A 396 4.48 35.35 -35.20
C TYR A 396 3.39 35.55 -36.25
N GLN A 397 3.57 35.01 -37.46
CA GLN A 397 2.57 35.10 -38.54
C GLN A 397 2.28 33.75 -39.19
N ASN A 398 1.01 33.45 -39.43
CA ASN A 398 0.58 32.23 -40.13
C ASN A 398 0.45 32.43 -41.66
N ALA A 399 0.17 31.34 -42.38
CA ALA A 399 0.02 31.37 -43.84
C ALA A 399 -1.24 32.12 -44.35
N ALA A 400 -2.21 32.42 -43.49
CA ALA A 400 -3.37 33.26 -43.81
C ALA A 400 -3.08 34.76 -43.59
N GLY A 401 -1.92 35.11 -43.04
CA GLY A 401 -1.49 36.48 -42.79
C GLY A 401 -1.78 37.00 -41.37
N ASP A 402 -2.46 36.22 -40.52
CA ASP A 402 -2.73 36.60 -39.12
C ASP A 402 -1.43 36.86 -38.36
N VAL A 403 -1.40 37.89 -37.51
CA VAL A 403 -0.24 38.21 -36.67
C VAL A 403 -0.61 38.07 -35.21
N LEU A 404 -0.02 37.08 -34.55
CA LEU A 404 0.01 36.95 -33.10
C LEU A 404 1.24 37.68 -32.57
N GLN A 405 1.06 38.59 -31.63
CA GLN A 405 2.14 39.23 -30.89
C GLN A 405 1.98 38.97 -29.39
N ILE A 406 3.10 38.68 -28.73
CA ILE A 406 3.23 38.56 -27.28
C ILE A 406 4.24 39.63 -26.88
N SER A 407 3.83 40.59 -26.05
CA SER A 407 4.68 41.70 -25.62
C SER A 407 4.14 42.35 -24.35
N ASP A 408 4.92 43.20 -23.69
CA ASP A 408 4.48 44.01 -22.53
C ASP A 408 3.61 45.22 -22.96
N ASP A 409 3.41 45.42 -24.27
CA ASP A 409 2.77 46.59 -24.89
C ASP A 409 1.80 46.21 -26.05
N PRO A 410 0.94 45.18 -25.92
CA PRO A 410 0.15 44.65 -27.04
C PRO A 410 -0.79 45.67 -27.71
N GLU A 411 -1.10 46.78 -27.05
CA GLU A 411 -1.79 47.94 -27.63
C GLU A 411 -1.06 48.51 -28.86
N SER A 412 0.28 48.56 -28.84
CA SER A 412 1.11 49.16 -29.90
C SER A 412 1.09 48.35 -31.19
N GLY A 413 1.06 47.01 -31.10
CA GLY A 413 1.29 46.14 -32.25
C GLY A 413 2.66 46.31 -32.91
N SER A 414 3.60 46.99 -32.23
CA SER A 414 4.92 47.30 -32.75
C SER A 414 5.87 46.14 -32.45
N TYR A 415 6.64 45.73 -33.46
CA TYR A 415 7.73 44.78 -33.34
C TYR A 415 8.86 45.23 -34.27
N ALA A 416 10.00 45.65 -33.71
CA ALA A 416 10.99 46.46 -34.43
C ALA A 416 12.42 45.94 -34.25
N GLY A 417 12.87 45.07 -35.15
CA GLY A 417 14.26 44.61 -35.19
C GLY A 417 14.51 43.48 -36.20
N GLY A 418 15.53 42.67 -35.93
CA GLY A 418 15.91 41.50 -36.75
C GLY A 418 16.29 40.25 -35.96
N SER A 419 15.93 40.18 -34.68
CA SER A 419 16.11 38.99 -33.85
C SER A 419 14.99 37.99 -34.14
N GLN A 420 15.37 36.75 -34.45
CA GLN A 420 14.45 35.61 -34.66
C GLN A 420 14.84 34.46 -33.74
N ALA A 421 15.12 34.78 -32.48
CA ALA A 421 15.31 33.75 -31.46
C ALA A 421 13.94 33.41 -30.87
N ASP A 422 13.58 32.13 -30.79
CA ASP A 422 12.40 31.75 -30.01
C ASP A 422 12.69 32.06 -28.52
N ILE A 423 11.75 32.75 -27.89
CA ILE A 423 11.81 33.27 -26.52
C ILE A 423 10.84 32.50 -25.62
N LEU A 424 9.71 32.07 -26.19
CA LEU A 424 8.75 31.17 -25.55
C LEU A 424 9.38 29.79 -25.29
N ALA A 425 10.14 29.26 -26.26
CA ALA A 425 10.94 28.04 -26.10
C ALA A 425 11.99 28.11 -24.98
N LYS A 426 12.34 29.31 -24.50
CA LYS A 426 13.25 29.53 -23.37
C LYS A 426 12.55 29.69 -22.03
N GLY A 427 11.21 29.64 -22.00
CA GLY A 427 10.41 29.79 -20.79
C GLY A 427 10.18 31.25 -20.36
N ALA A 428 10.24 32.21 -21.28
CA ALA A 428 9.95 33.61 -20.94
C ALA A 428 8.43 33.84 -20.75
N PRO A 429 8.00 34.47 -19.65
CA PRO A 429 6.59 34.73 -19.37
C PRO A 429 5.97 35.76 -20.32
N LEU A 430 4.64 35.79 -20.35
CA LEU A 430 3.83 36.66 -21.21
C LEU A 430 3.41 37.91 -20.43
N GLY A 431 3.71 39.11 -20.96
CA GLY A 431 3.15 40.37 -20.43
C GLY A 431 1.74 40.65 -20.94
N GLY A 432 1.48 40.31 -22.20
CA GLY A 432 0.24 40.56 -22.92
C GLY A 432 0.20 39.79 -24.23
N VAL A 433 -1.00 39.61 -24.79
CA VAL A 433 -1.24 38.88 -26.05
C VAL A 433 -2.11 39.72 -26.97
N ARG A 434 -1.74 39.79 -28.24
CA ARG A 434 -2.42 40.53 -29.32
C ARG A 434 -2.60 39.62 -30.53
N TYR A 435 -3.79 39.59 -31.12
CA TYR A 435 -4.07 38.90 -32.37
C TYR A 435 -4.68 39.87 -33.38
N ALA A 436 -3.97 40.12 -34.48
CA ALA A 436 -4.48 40.83 -35.64
C ALA A 436 -4.96 39.81 -36.68
N PHE A 437 -6.26 39.83 -36.97
CA PHE A 437 -6.88 38.93 -37.95
C PHE A 437 -6.62 39.43 -39.38
N SER A 438 -6.40 38.49 -40.30
CA SER A 438 -6.47 38.74 -41.73
C SER A 438 -7.92 38.71 -42.25
N THR A 439 -8.11 39.06 -43.51
CA THR A 439 -9.41 38.97 -44.21
C THR A 439 -9.98 37.55 -44.27
N ASP A 440 -9.13 36.53 -44.11
CA ASP A 440 -9.44 35.14 -44.43
C ASP A 440 -9.70 34.29 -43.16
N SER A 441 -9.32 34.81 -41.98
CA SER A 441 -9.59 34.20 -40.66
C SER A 441 -10.75 34.86 -39.90
N LEU A 442 -11.22 36.01 -40.37
CA LEU A 442 -12.23 36.83 -39.71
C LEU A 442 -13.58 36.09 -39.53
N PRO A 443 -14.14 36.04 -38.31
CA PRO A 443 -15.49 35.51 -38.09
C PRO A 443 -16.57 36.29 -38.86
N GLU A 444 -17.67 35.63 -39.25
CA GLU A 444 -18.75 36.28 -40.00
C GLU A 444 -19.36 37.44 -39.20
N GLY A 445 -19.27 38.66 -39.74
CA GLY A 445 -19.71 39.90 -39.08
C GLY A 445 -18.67 40.58 -38.19
N ALA A 446 -17.51 39.98 -37.94
CA ALA A 446 -16.44 40.58 -37.11
C ALA A 446 -15.84 41.87 -37.69
N ALA A 447 -15.87 42.05 -39.01
CA ALA A 447 -15.46 43.29 -39.69
C ALA A 447 -16.51 44.41 -39.63
N SER A 448 -17.59 44.27 -38.84
CA SER A 448 -18.57 45.32 -38.65
C SER A 448 -18.09 46.35 -37.63
N GLU A 449 -17.94 47.59 -38.06
CA GLU A 449 -17.68 48.76 -37.19
C GLU A 449 -18.94 49.14 -36.40
N SER A 450 -19.33 48.23 -35.50
CA SER A 450 -20.49 48.34 -34.63
C SER A 450 -20.26 47.58 -33.32
N ALA A 451 -21.03 47.92 -32.30
CA ALA A 451 -21.01 47.17 -31.04
C ALA A 451 -21.54 45.72 -31.20
N GLU A 452 -22.07 45.34 -32.36
CA GLU A 452 -22.37 43.95 -32.70
C GLU A 452 -21.10 43.22 -33.19
N GLY A 453 -20.34 43.82 -34.12
CA GLY A 453 -19.04 43.28 -34.56
C GLY A 453 -18.03 43.12 -33.42
N VAL A 454 -17.95 44.10 -32.51
CA VAL A 454 -17.14 43.99 -31.27
C VAL A 454 -17.54 42.76 -30.45
N ARG A 455 -18.85 42.49 -30.30
CA ARG A 455 -19.36 41.33 -29.56
C ARG A 455 -19.11 40.01 -30.30
N THR A 456 -19.10 40.02 -31.63
CA THR A 456 -18.72 38.86 -32.45
C THR A 456 -17.26 38.48 -32.24
N VAL A 457 -16.33 39.45 -32.30
CA VAL A 457 -14.90 39.20 -32.03
C VAL A 457 -14.69 38.78 -30.58
N MET A 458 -15.28 39.50 -29.62
CA MET A 458 -15.26 39.17 -28.20
C MET A 458 -15.69 37.71 -27.96
N SER A 459 -16.85 37.31 -28.49
CA SER A 459 -17.37 35.95 -28.33
C SER A 459 -16.54 34.89 -29.07
N ALA A 460 -15.88 35.23 -30.18
CA ALA A 460 -14.98 34.31 -30.88
C ALA A 460 -13.67 34.09 -30.10
N CYS A 461 -13.18 35.11 -29.41
CA CYS A 461 -11.94 35.06 -28.60
C CYS A 461 -12.14 34.49 -27.18
N GLY A 462 -13.34 34.00 -26.84
CA GLY A 462 -13.67 33.51 -25.50
C GLY A 462 -13.86 34.60 -24.43
N LEU A 463 -13.97 35.87 -24.85
CA LEU A 463 -14.05 37.03 -23.97
C LEU A 463 -15.49 37.35 -23.56
N SER A 464 -15.65 38.01 -22.41
CA SER A 464 -16.95 38.43 -21.86
C SER A 464 -16.83 39.73 -21.05
N ASN A 465 -17.94 40.23 -20.50
CA ASN A 465 -17.99 41.46 -19.69
C ASN A 465 -17.45 42.72 -20.41
N LEU A 466 -18.00 43.03 -21.59
CA LEU A 466 -17.81 44.34 -22.25
C LEU A 466 -18.23 45.47 -21.29
N VAL A 467 -17.30 46.37 -20.98
CA VAL A 467 -17.46 47.49 -20.03
C VAL A 467 -17.88 48.76 -20.76
N ASP A 468 -17.14 49.15 -21.81
CA ASP A 468 -17.42 50.36 -22.59
C ASP A 468 -16.99 50.21 -24.06
N THR A 469 -17.49 51.11 -24.92
CA THR A 469 -17.16 51.19 -26.36
C THR A 469 -16.98 52.63 -26.82
N CYS A 470 -15.85 52.92 -27.47
CA CYS A 470 -15.47 54.21 -28.00
C CYS A 470 -15.38 54.17 -29.54
N THR A 471 -15.60 55.31 -30.19
CA THR A 471 -15.60 55.46 -31.67
C THR A 471 -14.72 56.62 -32.10
N GLN A 472 -14.43 56.76 -33.41
CA GLN A 472 -13.73 57.95 -33.94
C GLN A 472 -14.42 59.28 -33.59
N ASP A 473 -15.73 59.28 -33.29
CA ASP A 473 -16.50 60.49 -32.96
C ASP A 473 -16.54 60.78 -31.45
N ASP A 474 -16.22 59.81 -30.60
CA ASP A 474 -16.30 59.94 -29.14
C ASP A 474 -14.93 59.96 -28.44
N VAL A 475 -13.91 59.32 -29.02
CA VAL A 475 -12.57 59.13 -28.44
C VAL A 475 -11.92 60.41 -27.90
N ALA A 476 -11.42 60.37 -26.65
CA ALA A 476 -10.57 61.42 -26.10
C ALA A 476 -9.12 61.30 -26.63
N LEU A 477 -8.58 62.41 -27.14
CA LEU A 477 -7.24 62.49 -27.72
C LEU A 477 -6.33 63.44 -26.90
N PRO A 478 -5.01 63.19 -26.82
CA PRO A 478 -4.06 64.06 -26.13
C PRO A 478 -4.02 65.51 -26.66
N GLU A 479 -3.63 66.45 -25.78
CA GLU A 479 -3.52 67.87 -26.14
C GLU A 479 -2.50 68.09 -27.27
N GLY A 480 -2.99 68.58 -28.42
CA GLY A 480 -2.19 68.83 -29.61
C GLY A 480 -2.41 67.83 -30.76
N VAL A 481 -3.17 66.75 -30.54
CA VAL A 481 -3.60 65.82 -31.60
C VAL A 481 -4.90 66.33 -32.24
N GLU A 482 -4.90 66.57 -33.55
CA GLU A 482 -6.13 66.87 -34.29
C GLU A 482 -6.85 65.56 -34.69
N ARG A 483 -8.18 65.53 -34.53
CA ARG A 483 -8.98 64.32 -34.79
C ARG A 483 -9.20 64.11 -36.30
N ASP A 484 -8.58 63.06 -36.84
CA ASP A 484 -8.63 62.69 -38.26
C ASP A 484 -9.90 61.89 -38.67
N SER A 485 -11.10 62.37 -38.31
CA SER A 485 -12.38 61.73 -38.67
C SER A 485 -12.69 61.71 -40.19
N GLY A 486 -11.77 62.21 -41.03
CA GLY A 486 -11.87 62.14 -42.49
C GLY A 486 -11.21 60.89 -43.09
N HIS A 487 -10.24 60.30 -42.38
CA HIS A 487 -9.48 59.14 -42.82
C HIS A 487 -9.50 57.99 -41.80
N VAL A 488 -9.52 58.29 -40.50
CA VAL A 488 -9.56 57.29 -39.42
C VAL A 488 -11.01 56.96 -39.05
N HIS A 489 -11.34 55.68 -39.07
CA HIS A 489 -12.68 55.13 -38.83
C HIS A 489 -12.55 53.87 -37.97
N PHE A 490 -13.27 53.78 -36.84
CA PHE A 490 -13.21 52.62 -35.95
C PHE A 490 -14.31 52.57 -34.90
N ILE A 491 -14.54 51.35 -34.39
CA ILE A 491 -15.02 51.12 -33.04
C ILE A 491 -13.97 50.34 -32.24
N CYS A 492 -13.74 50.75 -31.00
CA CYS A 492 -13.04 49.95 -30.00
C CYS A 492 -14.00 49.62 -28.85
N GLY A 493 -13.85 48.45 -28.25
CA GLY A 493 -14.57 48.04 -27.05
C GLY A 493 -13.64 47.30 -26.11
N HIS A 494 -13.80 47.53 -24.82
CA HIS A 494 -12.94 46.92 -23.79
C HIS A 494 -13.78 46.27 -22.69
N GLY A 495 -13.21 45.30 -22.01
CA GLY A 495 -13.87 44.58 -20.92
C GLY A 495 -12.90 43.98 -19.91
N GLN A 496 -13.46 43.37 -18.85
CA GLN A 496 -12.68 42.80 -17.75
C GLN A 496 -13.22 41.43 -17.34
N GLN A 497 -12.35 40.44 -17.34
CA GLN A 497 -12.68 39.04 -17.07
C GLN A 497 -11.52 38.37 -16.34
N ASP A 498 -11.82 37.66 -15.24
CA ASP A 498 -10.91 36.72 -14.55
C ASP A 498 -9.52 37.29 -14.18
N GLY A 499 -9.45 38.60 -13.90
CA GLY A 499 -8.22 39.33 -13.57
C GLY A 499 -7.53 40.01 -14.77
N TYR A 500 -7.98 39.74 -15.99
CA TYR A 500 -7.48 40.31 -17.24
C TYR A 500 -8.37 41.46 -17.74
N THR A 501 -7.75 42.44 -18.39
CA THR A 501 -8.43 43.47 -19.18
C THR A 501 -8.18 43.16 -20.65
N TRP A 502 -9.24 43.18 -21.45
CA TRP A 502 -9.16 42.90 -22.88
C TRP A 502 -9.71 44.08 -23.68
N ALA A 503 -9.24 44.22 -24.92
CA ALA A 503 -9.75 45.20 -25.87
C ALA A 503 -9.87 44.59 -27.27
N VAL A 504 -10.87 45.06 -28.01
CA VAL A 504 -11.12 44.74 -29.42
C VAL A 504 -11.22 46.04 -30.19
N ALA A 505 -10.38 46.21 -31.21
CA ALA A 505 -10.45 47.31 -32.16
C ALA A 505 -10.84 46.78 -33.55
N ILE A 506 -11.84 47.39 -34.17
CA ILE A 506 -12.32 47.12 -35.53
C ILE A 506 -12.33 48.46 -36.26
N GLY A 507 -11.52 48.61 -37.30
CA GLY A 507 -11.36 49.88 -38.02
C GLY A 507 -9.97 50.08 -38.59
N GLY A 508 -9.67 51.27 -39.09
CA GLY A 508 -8.37 51.60 -39.65
C GLY A 508 -8.37 52.94 -40.37
N ARG A 509 -7.77 52.97 -41.57
CA ARG A 509 -7.54 54.21 -42.34
C ARG A 509 -7.94 54.08 -43.80
N ASP A 510 -8.52 55.16 -44.33
CA ASP A 510 -9.07 55.25 -45.70
C ASP A 510 -10.12 54.16 -46.01
N GLU A 511 -9.75 53.13 -46.77
CA GLU A 511 -10.62 51.98 -47.13
C GLU A 511 -10.18 50.68 -46.42
N ALA A 512 -9.21 50.74 -45.50
CA ALA A 512 -8.58 49.58 -44.89
C ALA A 512 -9.00 49.35 -43.43
N THR A 513 -10.05 48.54 -43.23
CA THR A 513 -10.43 47.99 -41.92
C THR A 513 -9.46 46.87 -41.50
N LYS A 514 -8.90 46.97 -40.29
CA LYS A 514 -8.20 45.91 -39.56
C LYS A 514 -9.08 45.44 -38.40
N VAL A 515 -8.83 44.24 -37.89
CA VAL A 515 -9.43 43.75 -36.65
C VAL A 515 -8.35 43.22 -35.74
N VAL A 516 -8.31 43.73 -34.51
CA VAL A 516 -7.32 43.38 -33.49
C VAL A 516 -8.04 43.07 -32.19
N ALA A 517 -7.72 41.93 -31.60
CA ALA A 517 -8.05 41.61 -30.21
C ALA A 517 -6.77 41.61 -29.37
N LEU A 518 -6.85 42.04 -28.11
CA LEU A 518 -5.75 41.94 -27.15
C LEU A 518 -6.23 41.64 -25.73
N VAL A 519 -5.35 41.03 -24.93
CA VAL A 519 -5.55 40.68 -23.52
C VAL A 519 -4.27 40.97 -22.74
N VAL A 520 -4.42 41.62 -21.58
CA VAL A 520 -3.35 41.88 -20.60
C VAL A 520 -3.86 41.60 -19.18
N PRO A 521 -2.99 41.30 -18.21
CA PRO A 521 -3.33 41.40 -16.79
C PRO A 521 -3.87 42.80 -16.47
N THR A 522 -4.92 42.92 -15.65
CA THR A 522 -5.54 44.23 -15.34
C THR A 522 -4.59 45.20 -14.63
N GLU A 523 -3.53 44.68 -14.00
CA GLU A 523 -2.47 45.50 -13.40
C GLU A 523 -1.72 46.36 -14.44
N HIS A 524 -1.66 45.95 -15.72
CA HIS A 524 -1.01 46.70 -16.82
C HIS A 524 -1.53 48.14 -16.92
N PHE A 525 -2.84 48.29 -17.11
CA PHE A 525 -3.48 49.61 -17.22
C PHE A 525 -3.55 50.35 -15.87
N SER A 526 -3.33 49.68 -14.73
CA SER A 526 -3.40 50.32 -13.41
C SER A 526 -2.24 51.29 -13.12
N GLY A 527 -1.12 51.13 -13.83
CA GLY A 527 0.06 52.00 -13.73
C GLY A 527 0.13 53.13 -14.75
N LEU A 528 -0.79 53.20 -15.71
CA LEU A 528 -0.77 54.17 -16.81
C LEU A 528 -1.55 55.45 -16.50
N ASP A 529 -1.03 56.60 -16.94
CA ASP A 529 -1.70 57.89 -16.80
C ASP A 529 -2.73 58.08 -17.93
N LEU A 530 -3.96 57.65 -17.67
CA LEU A 530 -5.08 57.76 -18.59
C LEU A 530 -5.68 59.18 -18.66
N SER A 531 -5.07 60.20 -18.04
CA SER A 531 -5.65 61.56 -17.99
C SER A 531 -5.74 62.27 -19.34
N ALA A 532 -4.85 61.95 -20.29
CA ALA A 532 -4.93 62.42 -21.68
C ALA A 532 -5.99 61.68 -22.51
N TYR A 533 -6.48 60.53 -22.03
CA TYR A 533 -7.35 59.58 -22.74
C TYR A 533 -8.71 59.44 -22.04
N GLY A 534 -9.27 60.56 -21.56
CA GLY A 534 -10.61 60.59 -20.96
C GLY A 534 -10.77 59.81 -19.64
N GLN A 535 -9.66 59.31 -19.04
CA GLN A 535 -9.66 58.28 -17.98
C GLN A 535 -10.20 56.90 -18.46
N SER A 536 -10.17 56.64 -19.77
CA SER A 536 -10.67 55.40 -20.41
C SER A 536 -9.54 54.56 -21.00
N VAL A 537 -9.57 53.25 -20.71
CA VAL A 537 -8.70 52.26 -21.37
C VAL A 537 -9.08 52.11 -22.85
N CYS A 538 -10.36 52.28 -23.20
CA CYS A 538 -10.81 52.24 -24.59
C CYS A 538 -10.11 53.32 -25.43
N ASP A 539 -10.13 54.56 -24.95
CA ASP A 539 -9.56 55.70 -25.67
C ASP A 539 -8.04 55.60 -25.80
N TYR A 540 -7.36 55.10 -24.77
CA TYR A 540 -5.92 54.84 -24.81
C TYR A 540 -5.56 53.77 -25.85
N VAL A 541 -6.21 52.61 -25.81
CA VAL A 541 -5.94 51.53 -26.76
C VAL A 541 -6.30 51.95 -28.19
N ALA A 542 -7.43 52.65 -28.38
CA ALA A 542 -7.82 53.18 -29.68
C ALA A 542 -6.80 54.21 -30.23
N TYR A 543 -6.29 55.11 -29.38
CA TYR A 543 -5.24 56.05 -29.76
C TYR A 543 -3.96 55.33 -30.19
N VAL A 544 -3.39 54.48 -29.32
CA VAL A 544 -2.11 53.81 -29.57
C VAL A 544 -2.18 52.87 -30.80
N ASN A 545 -3.31 52.18 -31.01
CA ASN A 545 -3.44 51.19 -32.08
C ASN A 545 -3.74 51.79 -33.47
N LEU A 546 -4.30 53.01 -33.54
CA LEU A 546 -4.85 53.60 -34.78
C LEU A 546 -4.36 55.02 -35.11
N TYR A 547 -3.77 55.75 -34.15
CA TYR A 547 -3.25 57.11 -34.35
C TYR A 547 -1.71 57.21 -34.28
N GLU A 548 -1.01 56.21 -33.72
CA GLU A 548 0.47 56.19 -33.60
C GLU A 548 1.21 55.31 -34.64
N GLU A 549 0.58 55.00 -35.79
CA GLU A 549 1.22 54.31 -36.95
C GLU A 549 2.33 55.12 -37.67
#